data_AF-A0A9D2HUP7-F1
#
_entry.id   AF-A0A9D2HUP7-F1
#
_cell.length_a   1.000
_cell.length_b   1.000
_cell.length_c   1.000
_cell.angle_alpha   90.00
_cell.angle_beta   90.00
_cell.angle_gamma   90.00
#
_symmetry.space_group_name_H-M   'P 1'
#
loop_
_entity.id
_entity.type
_entity.pdbx_description
1 polymer ?
#
loop_
_entity_poly.entity_id
_entity_poly.type
_entity_poly.pdbx_seq_one_letter_code
_entity_poly.pdbx_strand_id
1 'polypeptide(L)'
;MNNEQAHNHRQKGRSGTKLHSSFLILHPSLKLLLLLVLLSSCIRDDLEPCPPLSIHLSITDKNYTNVASVERATGLQLALPEDQPFRYYIQRLYYTLYNRDTQELITTRRLHDVQGDAAMATVYDIPANLPYGNYALVVWGNIDSDEGIMGNGGAYDLHQDRVEGYDVYHGLLTFTYDEYNADFICPLQRVKGNLLILAENLPEDVNWSRKAVTGVSGNVGYGLAYTEGDTETVVTERSWQAGQNDVNSQTYLAPTVTSKSTVYVRFFDSPEMQAPTAEPEPVDVQMNRNEITAIRYVYDPATGQFHIYLLVDDSWKVVHDMGIE
;
A
#
# COMPACT_ATOMS: atom_id res chain seq x y z
N MET A 1 -31.98 5.56 85.37
CA MET A 1 -31.60 6.39 84.22
C MET A 1 -32.90 6.88 83.60
N ASN A 2 -33.56 7.89 84.18
CA ASN A 2 -33.14 9.29 84.39
C ASN A 2 -32.96 10.00 83.04
N ASN A 3 -33.65 11.12 82.74
CA ASN A 3 -34.60 11.89 83.55
C ASN A 3 -35.70 12.56 82.68
N GLU A 4 -36.89 12.70 83.29
CA GLU A 4 -37.82 13.86 83.32
C GLU A 4 -38.16 14.60 82.00
N GLN A 5 -39.44 14.77 81.62
CA GLN A 5 -40.51 15.59 82.26
C GLN A 5 -40.14 17.10 82.33
N ALA A 6 -40.97 18.11 82.00
CA ALA A 6 -42.30 18.22 81.40
C ALA A 6 -42.47 19.68 80.85
N HIS A 7 -43.62 20.28 80.46
CA HIS A 7 -45.05 19.93 80.56
C HIS A 7 -45.97 20.74 79.57
N ASN A 8 -47.28 20.65 79.82
CA ASN A 8 -48.44 21.49 79.41
C ASN A 8 -48.23 23.04 79.31
N HIS A 9 -49.09 23.87 78.68
CA HIS A 9 -50.52 23.71 78.35
C HIS A 9 -51.09 24.71 77.30
N ARG A 10 -52.18 24.30 76.63
CA ARG A 10 -53.42 25.06 76.26
C ARG A 10 -53.42 26.46 75.56
N GLN A 11 -54.07 26.43 74.38
CA GLN A 11 -55.28 27.18 73.95
C GLN A 11 -55.26 28.61 73.34
N LYS A 12 -55.90 28.65 72.15
CA LYS A 12 -56.90 29.63 71.62
C LYS A 12 -56.48 31.08 71.33
N GLY A 13 -56.80 31.54 70.10
CA GLY A 13 -57.13 32.96 69.90
C GLY A 13 -57.22 33.54 68.48
N ARG A 14 -58.19 33.13 67.65
CA ARG A 14 -58.94 33.95 66.66
C ARG A 14 -58.23 35.01 65.76
N SER A 15 -58.52 34.87 64.45
CA SER A 15 -59.11 35.93 63.59
C SER A 15 -58.25 37.10 63.06
N GLY A 16 -57.56 36.84 61.95
CA GLY A 16 -57.60 37.60 60.67
C GLY A 16 -57.51 39.14 60.60
N THR A 17 -56.69 39.64 59.68
CA THR A 17 -57.17 40.45 58.52
C THR A 17 -56.08 40.77 57.49
N LYS A 18 -56.52 40.86 56.22
CA LYS A 18 -55.98 41.68 55.09
C LYS A 18 -54.57 41.38 54.54
N LEU A 19 -54.56 40.91 53.29
CA LEU A 19 -53.47 41.09 52.33
C LEU A 19 -53.18 42.59 52.15
N HIS A 20 -51.91 42.95 52.06
CA HIS A 20 -51.46 44.15 51.34
C HIS A 20 -50.58 43.74 50.16
N SER A 21 -51.11 43.89 48.95
CA SER A 21 -50.38 43.66 47.70
C SER A 21 -49.51 44.87 47.38
N SER A 22 -48.25 44.85 47.81
CA SER A 22 -47.25 45.85 47.42
C SER A 22 -46.75 45.57 45.99
N PHE A 23 -47.40 46.17 44.99
CA PHE A 23 -46.90 46.17 43.61
C PHE A 23 -45.61 46.99 43.51
N LEU A 24 -44.47 46.33 43.30
CA LEU A 24 -43.25 47.00 42.85
C LEU A 24 -43.45 47.48 41.40
N ILE A 25 -43.56 48.79 41.22
CA ILE A 25 -43.62 49.43 39.91
C ILE A 25 -42.20 49.46 39.31
N LEU A 26 -41.80 48.38 38.63
CA LEU A 26 -40.61 48.41 37.77
C LEU A 26 -40.80 49.45 36.66
N HIS A 27 -39.93 50.45 36.62
CA HIS A 27 -39.91 51.47 35.56
C HIS A 27 -39.78 50.85 34.16
N PRO A 28 -40.45 51.41 33.13
CA PRO A 28 -40.42 50.87 31.77
C PRO A 28 -39.01 50.91 31.15
N SER A 29 -38.17 51.87 31.52
CA SER A 29 -36.76 51.96 31.13
C SER A 29 -35.92 50.79 31.65
N LEU A 30 -36.17 50.32 32.89
CA LEU A 30 -35.47 49.17 33.45
C LEU A 30 -35.92 47.86 32.77
N LYS A 31 -37.20 47.75 32.40
CA LYS A 31 -37.71 46.59 31.65
C LYS A 31 -37.11 46.49 30.24
N LEU A 32 -36.93 47.62 29.56
CA LEU A 32 -36.31 47.65 28.22
C LEU A 32 -34.82 47.27 28.30
N LEU A 33 -34.10 47.74 29.31
CA LEU A 33 -32.70 47.37 29.54
C LEU A 33 -32.54 45.88 29.87
N LEU A 34 -33.46 45.31 30.67
CA LEU A 34 -33.47 43.87 30.95
C LEU A 34 -33.76 43.04 29.69
N LEU A 35 -34.65 43.53 28.80
CA LEU A 35 -34.96 42.88 27.52
C LEU A 35 -33.75 42.85 26.59
N LEU A 36 -32.96 43.94 26.54
CA LEU A 36 -31.72 44.02 25.76
C LEU A 36 -30.64 43.04 26.27
N VAL A 37 -30.52 42.86 27.58
CA VAL A 37 -29.60 41.87 28.17
C VAL A 37 -30.06 40.43 27.91
N LEU A 38 -31.38 40.18 27.89
CA LEU A 38 -31.94 38.87 27.53
C LEU A 38 -31.79 38.52 26.04
N LEU A 39 -31.69 39.54 25.17
CA LEU A 39 -31.42 39.36 23.73
C LEU A 39 -29.93 39.14 23.42
N SER A 40 -29.01 39.43 24.35
CA SER A 40 -27.56 39.17 24.18
C SER A 40 -27.11 37.74 24.55
N SER A 41 -28.03 36.84 24.89
CA SER A 41 -27.72 35.54 25.50
C SER A 41 -28.08 34.32 24.65
N CYS A 42 -28.05 34.45 23.31
CA CYS A 42 -28.21 33.34 22.36
C CYS A 42 -27.22 33.44 21.18
N ILE A 43 -25.92 33.52 21.47
CA ILE A 43 -24.93 32.80 20.66
C ILE A 43 -24.47 31.65 21.55
N ARG A 44 -25.06 30.48 21.31
CA ARG A 44 -24.64 29.22 21.91
C ARG A 44 -24.10 28.33 20.80
N ASP A 45 -23.01 28.81 20.22
CA ASP A 45 -22.17 28.01 19.35
C ASP A 45 -21.21 27.22 20.24
N ASP A 46 -21.76 26.23 20.95
CA ASP A 46 -21.01 25.03 21.32
C ASP A 46 -20.71 24.27 20.00
N LEU A 47 -19.91 24.89 19.12
CA LEU A 47 -19.40 24.27 17.90
C LEU A 47 -18.57 23.06 18.32
N GLU A 48 -19.00 21.87 17.91
CA GLU A 48 -18.24 20.66 18.16
C GLU A 48 -16.83 20.82 17.55
N PRO A 49 -15.76 20.34 18.23
CA PRO A 49 -14.43 20.41 17.68
C PRO A 49 -14.40 19.75 16.30
N CYS A 50 -13.72 20.39 15.34
CA CYS A 50 -13.57 19.86 13.99
C CYS A 50 -13.12 18.38 14.05
N PRO A 51 -13.80 17.46 13.34
CA PRO A 51 -13.48 16.05 13.40
C PRO A 51 -12.02 15.84 12.95
N PRO A 52 -11.17 15.20 13.77
CA PRO A 52 -9.75 15.10 13.46
C PRO A 52 -9.54 14.22 12.21
N LEU A 53 -8.72 14.72 11.28
CA LEU A 53 -8.35 13.99 10.07
C LEU A 53 -7.80 12.59 10.40
N SER A 54 -8.48 11.57 9.87
CA SER A 54 -8.13 10.16 9.96
C SER A 54 -7.88 9.61 8.55
N ILE A 55 -6.76 8.90 8.37
CA ILE A 55 -6.46 8.24 7.10
C ILE A 55 -6.00 6.82 7.36
N HIS A 56 -6.66 5.88 6.69
CA HIS A 56 -6.31 4.46 6.70
C HIS A 56 -5.68 4.03 5.38
N LEU A 57 -4.85 3.00 5.44
CA LEU A 57 -4.16 2.40 4.30
C LEU A 57 -4.77 1.03 4.04
N SER A 58 -5.26 0.82 2.83
CA SER A 58 -5.80 -0.46 2.36
C SER A 58 -4.94 -1.03 1.24
N ILE A 59 -5.08 -2.32 0.92
CA ILE A 59 -4.27 -2.98 -0.11
C ILE A 59 -5.21 -3.47 -1.21
N THR A 60 -5.01 -2.95 -2.43
CA THR A 60 -5.76 -3.32 -3.62
C THR A 60 -5.22 -4.60 -4.24
N ASP A 61 -3.89 -4.67 -4.38
CA ASP A 61 -3.20 -5.73 -5.15
C ASP A 61 -2.59 -6.81 -4.24
N LYS A 62 -3.38 -7.34 -3.31
CA LYS A 62 -2.94 -8.46 -2.46
C LYS A 62 -2.50 -9.68 -3.28
N ASN A 63 -3.17 -9.88 -4.42
CA ASN A 63 -2.94 -10.96 -5.36
C ASN A 63 -2.64 -10.42 -6.77
N TYR A 64 -1.82 -11.15 -7.52
CA TYR A 64 -1.63 -10.91 -8.96
C TYR A 64 -2.94 -11.17 -9.72
N THR A 65 -3.26 -10.35 -10.72
CA THR A 65 -4.54 -10.43 -11.45
C THR A 65 -4.75 -11.78 -12.13
N ASN A 66 -3.67 -12.44 -12.55
CA ASN A 66 -3.67 -13.75 -13.20
C ASN A 66 -3.21 -14.91 -12.29
N VAL A 67 -3.15 -14.75 -10.96
CA VAL A 67 -2.63 -15.76 -10.02
C VAL A 67 -3.31 -17.13 -10.18
N ALA A 68 -4.64 -17.17 -10.31
CA ALA A 68 -5.40 -18.40 -10.49
C ALA A 68 -5.15 -19.11 -11.84
N SER A 69 -4.64 -18.39 -12.84
CA SER A 69 -4.21 -18.96 -14.13
C SER A 69 -2.89 -19.70 -13.95
N VAL A 70 -1.92 -19.01 -13.34
CA VAL A 70 -0.58 -19.55 -13.07
C VAL A 70 -0.65 -20.74 -12.11
N GLU A 71 -1.41 -20.64 -11.03
CA GLU A 71 -1.64 -21.73 -10.07
C GLU A 71 -2.16 -22.99 -10.77
N ARG A 72 -3.16 -22.86 -11.66
CA ARG A 72 -3.72 -24.00 -12.39
C ARG A 72 -2.75 -24.60 -13.41
N ALA A 73 -1.93 -23.77 -14.05
CA ALA A 73 -1.02 -24.20 -15.11
C ALA A 73 0.34 -24.72 -14.60
N THR A 74 0.74 -24.37 -13.38
CA THR A 74 2.08 -24.65 -12.82
C THR A 74 2.08 -25.34 -11.46
N GLY A 75 1.01 -25.25 -10.67
CA GLY A 75 1.01 -25.64 -9.26
C GLY A 75 1.83 -24.71 -8.34
N LEU A 76 2.32 -23.58 -8.87
CA LEU A 76 3.10 -22.56 -8.17
C LEU A 76 2.30 -21.25 -8.09
N GLN A 77 2.78 -20.28 -7.29
CA GLN A 77 2.12 -18.98 -7.09
C GLN A 77 0.67 -19.13 -6.58
N LEU A 78 0.51 -19.75 -5.41
CA LEU A 78 -0.79 -19.85 -4.75
C LEU A 78 -1.34 -18.46 -4.42
N ALA A 79 -2.64 -18.27 -4.61
CA ALA A 79 -3.31 -17.04 -4.17
C ALA A 79 -3.13 -16.83 -2.65
N LEU A 80 -2.72 -15.62 -2.26
CA LEU A 80 -2.67 -15.21 -0.87
C LEU A 80 -4.09 -15.12 -0.29
N PRO A 81 -4.33 -15.58 0.95
CA PRO A 81 -5.61 -15.40 1.62
C PRO A 81 -5.98 -13.91 1.72
N GLU A 82 -7.27 -13.60 1.60
CA GLU A 82 -7.80 -12.23 1.51
C GLU A 82 -8.13 -11.59 2.87
N ASP A 83 -8.14 -12.39 3.95
CA ASP A 83 -8.59 -12.02 5.29
C ASP A 83 -7.45 -11.70 6.27
N GLN A 84 -6.21 -11.64 5.79
CA GLN A 84 -5.04 -11.43 6.63
C GLN A 84 -4.87 -9.97 7.07
N PRO A 85 -4.18 -9.72 8.20
CA PRO A 85 -3.76 -8.38 8.60
C PRO A 85 -2.97 -7.65 7.51
N PHE A 86 -3.02 -6.33 7.49
CA PHE A 86 -2.26 -5.50 6.55
C PHE A 86 -0.76 -5.86 6.52
N ARG A 87 -0.18 -6.13 7.70
CA ARG A 87 1.24 -6.50 7.87
C ARG A 87 1.66 -7.81 7.21
N TYR A 88 0.71 -8.66 6.80
CA TYR A 88 0.99 -9.90 6.07
C TYR A 88 1.52 -9.61 4.65
N TYR A 89 0.99 -8.56 4.00
CA TYR A 89 1.36 -8.19 2.63
C TYR A 89 2.39 -7.05 2.60
N ILE A 90 2.26 -6.06 3.49
CA ILE A 90 3.16 -4.91 3.57
C ILE A 90 3.79 -4.83 4.97
N GLN A 91 5.08 -5.15 5.03
CA GLN A 91 5.85 -5.27 6.28
C GLN A 91 6.46 -3.94 6.72
N ARG A 92 6.77 -3.05 5.78
CA ARG A 92 7.41 -1.74 6.04
C ARG A 92 6.69 -0.64 5.26
N LEU A 93 6.53 0.53 5.88
CA LEU A 93 5.86 1.70 5.31
C LEU A 93 6.72 2.95 5.42
N TYR A 94 6.63 3.79 4.39
CA TYR A 94 7.02 5.19 4.37
C TYR A 94 5.83 6.00 3.87
N TYR A 95 5.59 7.19 4.44
CA TYR A 95 4.60 8.11 3.88
C TYR A 95 4.88 9.57 4.19
N THR A 96 4.32 10.43 3.35
CA THR A 96 4.48 11.87 3.42
C THR A 96 3.18 12.57 2.99
N LEU A 97 2.80 13.61 3.73
CA LEU A 97 1.55 14.36 3.57
C LEU A 97 1.89 15.81 3.21
N TYR A 98 1.30 16.32 2.14
CA TYR A 98 1.48 17.70 1.67
C TYR A 98 0.16 18.45 1.62
N ASN A 99 0.20 19.76 1.86
CA ASN A 99 -0.83 20.68 1.39
C ASN A 99 -0.66 20.84 -0.14
N ARG A 100 -1.72 20.62 -0.92
CA ARG A 100 -1.65 20.66 -2.39
C ARG A 100 -1.58 22.08 -2.96
N ASP A 101 -2.16 23.04 -2.27
CA ASP A 101 -2.31 24.41 -2.73
C ASP A 101 -1.03 25.22 -2.47
N THR A 102 -0.33 24.95 -1.36
CA THR A 102 0.96 25.57 -1.02
C THR A 102 2.18 24.73 -1.38
N GLN A 103 2.00 23.43 -1.68
CA GLN A 103 3.06 22.41 -1.80
C GLN A 103 3.89 22.22 -0.53
N GLU A 104 3.40 22.70 0.62
CA GLU A 104 4.07 22.57 1.91
C GLU A 104 4.01 21.13 2.43
N LEU A 105 5.17 20.63 2.89
CA LEU A 105 5.27 19.36 3.59
C LEU A 105 4.69 19.49 5.00
N ILE A 106 3.60 18.76 5.28
CA ILE A 106 2.93 18.74 6.59
C ILE A 106 3.61 17.77 7.55
N THR A 107 3.83 16.54 7.10
CA THR A 107 4.49 15.50 7.91
C THR A 107 5.11 14.43 7.01
N THR A 108 6.19 13.81 7.48
CA THR A 108 6.80 12.62 6.86
C THR A 108 7.08 11.62 7.95
N ARG A 109 6.56 10.40 7.80
CA ARG A 109 6.99 9.26 8.59
C ARG A 109 7.97 8.44 7.76
N ARG A 110 9.23 8.45 8.21
CA ARG A 110 10.33 7.66 7.61
C ARG A 110 10.01 6.16 7.66
N LEU A 111 10.77 5.37 6.90
CA LEU A 111 10.58 3.94 6.75
C LEU A 111 10.56 3.22 8.11
N HIS A 112 9.46 2.53 8.40
CA HIS A 112 9.23 1.84 9.67
C HIS A 112 8.42 0.56 9.46
N ASP A 113 8.55 -0.38 10.39
CA ASP A 113 7.88 -1.68 10.31
C ASP A 113 6.42 -1.57 10.77
N VAL A 114 5.51 -2.23 10.06
CA VAL A 114 4.07 -2.22 10.35
C VAL A 114 3.76 -3.12 11.54
N GLN A 115 2.97 -2.59 12.49
CA GLN A 115 2.63 -3.26 13.75
C GLN A 115 1.14 -3.56 13.87
N GLY A 116 0.81 -4.61 14.64
CA GLY A 116 -0.56 -5.01 14.94
C GLY A 116 -1.24 -5.84 13.85
N ASP A 117 -2.45 -6.31 14.15
CA ASP A 117 -3.20 -7.27 13.32
C ASP A 117 -4.46 -6.69 12.66
N ALA A 118 -4.49 -5.37 12.46
CA ALA A 118 -5.58 -4.70 11.78
C ALA A 118 -5.59 -4.99 10.27
N ALA A 119 -6.79 -5.02 9.67
CA ALA A 119 -6.97 -5.18 8.22
C ALA A 119 -6.50 -3.96 7.39
N MET A 120 -6.34 -2.81 8.03
CA MET A 120 -5.80 -1.57 7.46
C MET A 120 -4.77 -0.98 8.43
N ALA A 121 -3.71 -0.38 7.89
CA ALA A 121 -2.79 0.44 8.70
C ALA A 121 -3.34 1.87 8.84
N THR A 122 -2.89 2.61 9.86
CA THR A 122 -3.30 4.00 10.09
C THR A 122 -2.14 4.95 9.82
N VAL A 123 -2.43 6.10 9.21
CA VAL A 123 -1.51 7.21 9.06
C VAL A 123 -1.46 7.98 10.39
N TYR A 124 -0.26 8.13 10.93
CA TYR A 124 0.03 8.79 12.19
C TYR A 124 0.76 10.11 11.95
N ASP A 125 1.07 10.81 13.03
CA ASP A 125 1.90 12.01 13.02
C ASP A 125 1.30 13.18 12.20
N ILE A 126 -0.03 13.15 12.00
CA ILE A 126 -0.85 14.23 11.46
C ILE A 126 -1.11 15.26 12.58
N PRO A 127 -0.89 16.57 12.35
CA PRO A 127 -1.17 17.61 13.34
C PRO A 127 -2.67 17.67 13.69
N ALA A 128 -3.00 17.62 14.99
CA ALA A 128 -4.40 17.69 15.46
C ALA A 128 -5.10 19.04 15.15
N ASN A 129 -4.32 20.07 14.85
CA ASN A 129 -4.78 21.41 14.45
C ASN A 129 -4.54 21.70 12.96
N LEU A 130 -4.43 20.67 12.12
CA LEU A 130 -4.38 20.83 10.67
C LEU A 130 -5.63 21.62 10.21
N PRO A 131 -5.48 22.69 9.40
CA PRO A 131 -6.63 23.42 8.89
C PRO A 131 -7.37 22.59 7.82
N TYR A 132 -8.62 22.98 7.52
CA TYR A 132 -9.32 22.47 6.35
C TYR A 132 -8.62 22.94 5.06
N GLY A 133 -8.66 22.10 4.02
CA GLY A 133 -7.95 22.37 2.77
C GLY A 133 -7.71 21.12 1.91
N ASN A 134 -6.94 21.29 0.84
CA ASN A 134 -6.61 20.21 -0.10
C ASN A 134 -5.27 19.56 0.23
N TYR A 135 -5.25 18.23 0.34
CA TYR A 135 -4.10 17.47 0.79
C TYR A 135 -3.76 16.31 -0.17
N ALA A 136 -2.49 15.93 -0.19
CA ALA A 136 -1.98 14.77 -0.91
C ALA A 136 -1.13 13.92 0.02
N LEU A 137 -1.53 12.66 0.20
CA LEU A 137 -0.75 11.63 0.87
C LEU A 137 -0.07 10.76 -0.18
N VAL A 138 1.25 10.61 -0.05
CA VAL A 138 2.07 9.68 -0.83
C VAL A 138 2.55 8.57 0.10
N VAL A 139 2.39 7.31 -0.30
CA VAL A 139 2.69 6.13 0.53
C VAL A 139 3.51 5.12 -0.27
N TRP A 140 4.60 4.63 0.31
CA TRP A 140 5.41 3.54 -0.21
C TRP A 140 5.46 2.38 0.77
N GLY A 141 5.21 1.16 0.28
CA GLY A 141 5.25 -0.09 1.05
C GLY A 141 6.33 -1.03 0.54
N ASN A 142 6.99 -1.76 1.45
CA ASN A 142 8.04 -2.75 1.16
C ASN A 142 9.25 -2.22 0.36
N ILE A 143 9.55 -0.93 0.45
CA ILE A 143 10.80 -0.35 -0.05
C ILE A 143 11.98 -0.68 0.88
N ASP A 144 13.19 -0.76 0.34
CA ASP A 144 14.42 -0.99 1.13
C ASP A 144 14.85 0.25 1.93
N SER A 145 14.88 1.38 1.21
CA SER A 145 15.32 2.68 1.69
C SER A 145 14.37 3.77 1.21
N ASP A 146 14.17 4.77 2.06
CA ASP A 146 13.46 6.03 1.77
C ASP A 146 14.43 7.20 1.46
N GLU A 147 15.71 6.88 1.23
CA GLU A 147 16.64 7.76 0.52
C GLU A 147 16.25 7.83 -0.97
N GLY A 148 16.54 8.96 -1.62
CA GLY A 148 16.17 9.16 -3.03
C GLY A 148 14.71 9.56 -3.29
N ILE A 149 13.70 9.01 -2.59
CA ILE A 149 12.27 9.31 -2.85
C ILE A 149 11.97 10.83 -2.83
N MET A 150 12.47 11.52 -1.80
CA MET A 150 12.31 12.98 -1.66
C MET A 150 13.29 13.79 -2.52
N GLY A 151 14.40 13.19 -2.97
CA GLY A 151 15.47 13.88 -3.72
C GLY A 151 15.31 13.80 -5.23
N ASN A 152 14.69 12.73 -5.74
CA ASN A 152 14.55 12.42 -7.16
C ASN A 152 13.23 12.93 -7.76
N GLY A 153 12.75 14.07 -7.28
CA GLY A 153 11.46 14.65 -7.71
C GLY A 153 10.24 13.74 -7.47
N GLY A 154 10.37 12.69 -6.64
CA GLY A 154 9.31 11.72 -6.38
C GLY A 154 9.37 10.41 -7.16
N ALA A 155 10.35 10.23 -8.05
CA ALA A 155 10.54 8.96 -8.74
C ALA A 155 11.29 7.95 -7.85
N TYR A 156 10.71 6.77 -7.65
CA TYR A 156 11.36 5.64 -6.96
C TYR A 156 12.13 4.78 -7.97
N ASP A 157 13.38 4.44 -7.64
CA ASP A 157 14.20 3.48 -8.38
C ASP A 157 13.72 2.05 -8.09
N LEU A 158 13.31 1.34 -9.14
CA LEU A 158 12.73 0.02 -9.04
C LEU A 158 13.77 -1.09 -8.93
N HIS A 159 14.99 -0.87 -9.42
CA HIS A 159 16.03 -1.90 -9.59
C HIS A 159 17.42 -1.32 -9.31
N GLN A 160 17.60 -0.80 -8.09
CA GLN A 160 18.88 -0.32 -7.58
C GLN A 160 20.00 -1.33 -7.87
N ASP A 161 21.15 -0.83 -8.32
CA ASP A 161 22.31 -1.63 -8.75
C ASP A 161 22.01 -2.75 -9.78
N ARG A 162 20.91 -2.62 -10.54
CA ARG A 162 20.47 -3.55 -11.60
C ARG A 162 20.08 -4.95 -11.10
N VAL A 163 19.80 -5.11 -9.82
CA VAL A 163 19.34 -6.39 -9.25
C VAL A 163 17.82 -6.42 -9.06
N GLU A 164 17.30 -7.61 -8.74
CA GLU A 164 15.91 -7.77 -8.32
C GLU A 164 15.62 -6.93 -7.07
N GLY A 165 14.84 -5.86 -7.21
CA GLY A 165 14.28 -5.14 -6.07
C GLY A 165 13.02 -5.82 -5.49
N TYR A 166 12.51 -5.27 -4.41
CA TYR A 166 11.41 -5.84 -3.60
C TYR A 166 10.01 -5.80 -4.25
N ASP A 167 9.06 -6.51 -3.63
CA ASP A 167 7.62 -6.44 -3.92
C ASP A 167 7.01 -5.12 -3.38
N VAL A 168 7.29 -4.03 -4.09
CA VAL A 168 6.96 -2.67 -3.67
C VAL A 168 5.50 -2.31 -3.98
N TYR A 169 4.87 -1.60 -3.05
CA TYR A 169 3.53 -1.02 -3.19
C TYR A 169 3.61 0.50 -3.13
N HIS A 170 2.71 1.16 -3.85
CA HIS A 170 2.59 2.61 -3.87
C HIS A 170 1.13 3.04 -3.72
N GLY A 171 0.91 4.19 -3.09
CA GLY A 171 -0.41 4.81 -2.95
C GLY A 171 -0.30 6.33 -3.08
N LEU A 172 -1.22 6.93 -3.84
CA LEU A 172 -1.41 8.37 -3.93
C LEU A 172 -2.88 8.67 -3.64
N LEU A 173 -3.13 9.43 -2.58
CA LEU A 173 -4.47 9.87 -2.21
C LEU A 173 -4.50 11.41 -2.19
N THR A 174 -5.28 12.01 -3.09
CA THR A 174 -5.60 13.45 -3.05
C THR A 174 -7.01 13.65 -2.52
N PHE A 175 -7.19 14.50 -1.52
CA PHE A 175 -8.46 14.69 -0.83
C PHE A 175 -8.64 16.14 -0.35
N THR A 176 -9.89 16.49 -0.04
CA THR A 176 -10.26 17.76 0.61
C THR A 176 -10.74 17.44 2.01
N TYR A 177 -10.06 17.96 3.02
CA TYR A 177 -10.41 17.82 4.44
C TYR A 177 -11.26 19.02 4.85
N ASP A 178 -12.47 18.75 5.34
CA ASP A 178 -13.47 19.75 5.76
C ASP A 178 -14.39 19.21 6.87
N GLU A 179 -15.44 19.97 7.23
CA GLU A 179 -16.38 19.63 8.31
C GLU A 179 -17.24 18.38 8.05
N TYR A 180 -17.32 17.90 6.80
CA TYR A 180 -18.06 16.69 6.42
C TYR A 180 -17.14 15.52 6.06
N ASN A 181 -15.88 15.81 5.68
CA ASN A 181 -14.93 14.84 5.14
C ASN A 181 -13.65 14.79 5.97
N ALA A 182 -13.62 13.90 6.98
CA ALA A 182 -12.47 13.70 7.87
C ALA A 182 -11.87 12.29 7.85
N ASP A 183 -12.59 11.28 7.33
CA ASP A 183 -12.12 9.89 7.26
C ASP A 183 -11.83 9.47 5.81
N PHE A 184 -10.59 9.06 5.54
CA PHE A 184 -10.17 8.68 4.18
C PHE A 184 -9.44 7.33 4.14
N ILE A 185 -9.47 6.68 2.97
CA ILE A 185 -8.75 5.45 2.70
C ILE A 185 -7.82 5.67 1.51
N CYS A 186 -6.53 5.46 1.70
CA CYS A 186 -5.53 5.39 0.64
C CYS A 186 -5.41 3.94 0.15
N PRO A 187 -5.72 3.63 -1.12
CA PRO A 187 -5.46 2.32 -1.70
C PRO A 187 -3.99 2.19 -2.09
N LEU A 188 -3.32 1.15 -1.58
CA LEU A 188 -1.96 0.77 -1.97
C LEU A 188 -1.99 -0.33 -3.03
N GLN A 189 -1.03 -0.22 -3.93
CA GLN A 189 -1.13 -0.77 -5.26
C GLN A 189 0.27 -1.24 -5.71
N ARG A 190 0.45 -2.52 -6.07
CA ARG A 190 1.74 -3.16 -6.35
C ARG A 190 2.41 -2.57 -7.61
N VAL A 191 3.65 -2.12 -7.53
CA VAL A 191 4.30 -1.37 -8.65
C VAL A 191 5.04 -2.25 -9.66
N LYS A 192 5.11 -3.57 -9.41
CA LYS A 192 5.84 -4.56 -10.22
C LYS A 192 4.95 -5.74 -10.60
N GLY A 193 5.37 -6.49 -11.62
CA GLY A 193 4.93 -7.87 -11.86
C GLY A 193 5.93 -8.88 -11.29
N ASN A 194 5.72 -10.17 -11.61
CA ASN A 194 6.66 -11.24 -11.31
C ASN A 194 7.01 -12.00 -12.59
N LEU A 195 8.29 -12.34 -12.79
CA LEU A 195 8.72 -13.28 -13.81
C LEU A 195 8.97 -14.66 -13.18
N LEU A 196 8.04 -15.58 -13.42
CA LEU A 196 8.19 -17.00 -13.09
C LEU A 196 8.90 -17.70 -14.24
N ILE A 197 10.08 -18.26 -13.98
CA ILE A 197 10.79 -19.15 -14.91
C ILE A 197 10.77 -20.56 -14.34
N LEU A 198 10.28 -21.50 -15.15
CA LEU A 198 10.41 -22.93 -14.93
C LEU A 198 11.43 -23.48 -15.94
N ALA A 199 12.32 -24.35 -15.49
CA ALA A 199 13.22 -25.09 -16.36
C ALA A 199 13.11 -26.58 -16.01
N GLU A 200 12.87 -27.41 -17.01
CA GLU A 200 12.58 -28.85 -16.88
C GLU A 200 13.65 -29.67 -17.61
N ASN A 201 13.99 -30.85 -17.06
CA ASN A 201 14.97 -31.80 -17.60
C ASN A 201 16.41 -31.26 -17.81
N LEU A 202 16.83 -30.23 -17.06
CA LEU A 202 18.20 -29.71 -17.15
C LEU A 202 19.27 -30.80 -16.90
N PRO A 203 20.49 -30.68 -17.46
CA PRO A 203 21.61 -31.56 -17.13
C PRO A 203 21.89 -31.63 -15.61
N GLU A 204 22.26 -32.81 -15.08
CA GLU A 204 22.45 -33.04 -13.63
C GLU A 204 23.59 -32.21 -13.00
N ASP A 205 24.54 -31.75 -13.81
CA ASP A 205 25.65 -30.89 -13.43
C ASP A 205 25.29 -29.40 -13.39
N VAL A 206 24.18 -28.99 -14.03
CA VAL A 206 23.67 -27.62 -13.97
C VAL A 206 23.10 -27.33 -12.60
N ASN A 207 23.81 -26.48 -11.85
CA ASN A 207 23.40 -26.05 -10.51
C ASN A 207 23.35 -24.53 -10.35
N TRP A 208 23.64 -23.77 -11.41
CA TRP A 208 23.56 -22.31 -11.40
C TRP A 208 22.84 -21.77 -12.63
N SER A 209 22.24 -20.60 -12.48
CA SER A 209 21.64 -19.86 -13.58
C SER A 209 21.84 -18.35 -13.43
N ARG A 210 22.09 -17.68 -14.56
CA ARG A 210 22.09 -16.22 -14.68
C ARG A 210 20.97 -15.83 -15.63
N LYS A 211 20.15 -14.86 -15.22
CA LYS A 211 19.06 -14.29 -15.99
C LYS A 211 19.30 -12.80 -16.19
N ALA A 212 19.01 -12.28 -17.37
CA ALA A 212 18.98 -10.86 -17.63
C ALA A 212 17.67 -10.49 -18.32
N VAL A 213 16.99 -9.43 -17.86
CA VAL A 213 15.75 -8.94 -18.48
C VAL A 213 15.91 -7.48 -18.83
N THR A 214 15.66 -7.16 -20.09
CA THR A 214 15.87 -5.84 -20.70
C THR A 214 14.54 -5.13 -20.96
N GLY A 215 14.55 -3.81 -21.19
CA GLY A 215 13.38 -3.06 -21.65
C GLY A 215 12.29 -2.79 -20.60
N VAL A 216 12.56 -3.12 -19.32
CA VAL A 216 11.68 -2.81 -18.18
C VAL A 216 11.97 -1.41 -17.62
N SER A 217 11.00 -0.77 -16.97
CA SER A 217 11.20 0.57 -16.38
C SER A 217 12.28 0.56 -15.30
N GLY A 218 13.19 1.54 -15.33
CA GLY A 218 14.11 1.80 -14.22
C GLY A 218 13.44 2.48 -13.02
N ASN A 219 12.43 3.33 -13.27
CA ASN A 219 11.76 4.12 -12.23
C ASN A 219 10.23 4.13 -12.35
N VAL A 220 9.58 4.67 -11.32
CA VAL A 220 8.14 4.99 -11.32
C VAL A 220 7.87 6.26 -10.51
N GLY A 221 7.06 7.16 -11.08
CA GLY A 221 6.61 8.40 -10.43
C GLY A 221 5.32 8.23 -9.62
N TYR A 222 4.97 9.25 -8.83
CA TYR A 222 3.84 9.25 -7.89
C TYR A 222 2.46 8.83 -8.46
N GLY A 223 2.24 8.90 -9.78
CA GLY A 223 0.99 8.49 -10.43
C GLY A 223 0.96 7.04 -10.92
N LEU A 224 1.88 6.17 -10.47
CA LEU A 224 2.21 4.90 -11.15
C LEU A 224 2.62 5.13 -12.62
N ALA A 225 3.24 6.27 -12.89
CA ALA A 225 3.74 6.63 -14.22
C ALA A 225 5.14 6.04 -14.40
N TYR A 226 5.27 5.14 -15.37
CA TYR A 226 6.55 4.59 -15.82
C TYR A 226 7.01 5.38 -17.04
N THR A 227 8.29 5.73 -17.11
CA THR A 227 8.81 6.62 -18.14
C THR A 227 9.07 5.84 -19.44
N GLU A 228 8.31 6.12 -20.50
CA GLU A 228 8.48 5.47 -21.81
C GLU A 228 9.90 5.66 -22.35
N GLY A 229 10.53 4.57 -22.79
CA GLY A 229 11.90 4.55 -23.30
C GLY A 229 13.02 4.65 -22.25
N ASP A 230 12.71 4.87 -20.96
CA ASP A 230 13.68 4.89 -19.87
C ASP A 230 13.86 3.48 -19.27
N THR A 231 14.68 2.69 -19.95
CA THR A 231 14.80 1.25 -19.69
C THR A 231 16.00 0.90 -18.82
N GLU A 232 15.79 -0.05 -17.92
CA GLU A 232 16.86 -0.73 -17.19
C GLU A 232 17.02 -2.19 -17.64
N THR A 233 18.18 -2.78 -17.33
CA THR A 233 18.43 -4.22 -17.48
C THR A 233 18.63 -4.84 -16.10
N VAL A 234 17.74 -5.73 -15.70
CA VAL A 234 17.80 -6.42 -14.41
C VAL A 234 18.50 -7.75 -14.55
N VAL A 235 19.54 -7.99 -13.74
CA VAL A 235 20.30 -9.24 -13.71
C VAL A 235 20.05 -9.97 -12.40
N THR A 236 19.78 -11.27 -12.47
CA THR A 236 19.68 -12.13 -11.28
C THR A 236 20.46 -13.42 -11.47
N GLU A 237 21.05 -13.89 -10.38
CA GLU A 237 21.78 -15.15 -10.30
C GLU A 237 21.12 -16.05 -9.26
N ARG A 238 21.04 -17.35 -9.54
CA ARG A 238 20.44 -18.35 -8.63
C ARG A 238 21.26 -19.64 -8.66
N SER A 239 21.37 -20.29 -7.50
CA SER A 239 21.97 -21.61 -7.32
C SER A 239 20.91 -22.62 -6.87
N TRP A 240 21.03 -23.86 -7.34
CA TRP A 240 20.13 -24.99 -7.08
C TRP A 240 20.83 -26.07 -6.25
N GLN A 241 20.09 -27.09 -5.81
CA GLN A 241 20.71 -28.25 -5.16
C GLN A 241 21.22 -29.23 -6.22
N ALA A 242 22.34 -29.88 -5.92
CA ALA A 242 22.96 -30.90 -6.79
C ALA A 242 21.95 -31.96 -7.25
N GLY A 243 21.84 -32.17 -8.57
CA GLY A 243 20.93 -33.15 -9.17
C GLY A 243 19.46 -32.72 -9.26
N GLN A 244 19.17 -31.41 -9.24
CA GLN A 244 17.83 -30.89 -9.55
C GLN A 244 17.71 -30.58 -11.05
N ASN A 245 17.14 -31.52 -11.82
CA ASN A 245 16.87 -31.32 -13.25
C ASN A 245 15.69 -30.36 -13.50
N ASP A 246 14.73 -30.31 -12.57
CA ASP A 246 13.56 -29.43 -12.62
C ASP A 246 13.70 -28.33 -11.56
N VAL A 247 13.78 -27.08 -12.02
CA VAL A 247 14.00 -25.90 -11.17
C VAL A 247 13.04 -24.77 -11.53
N ASN A 248 12.73 -23.91 -10.56
CA ASN A 248 11.94 -22.71 -10.81
C ASN A 248 12.48 -21.50 -10.05
N SER A 249 12.32 -20.32 -10.64
CA SER A 249 12.75 -19.05 -10.07
C SER A 249 11.68 -17.98 -10.27
N GLN A 250 11.65 -17.03 -9.35
CA GLN A 250 10.80 -15.83 -9.42
C GLN A 250 11.70 -14.59 -9.45
N THR A 251 11.18 -13.49 -10.01
CA THR A 251 11.89 -12.21 -10.08
C THR A 251 10.89 -11.06 -10.16
N TYR A 252 10.86 -10.18 -9.15
CA TYR A 252 10.00 -8.99 -9.19
C TYR A 252 10.52 -7.96 -10.20
N LEU A 253 9.77 -7.74 -11.27
CA LEU A 253 10.17 -6.88 -12.39
C LEU A 253 9.21 -5.73 -12.63
N ALA A 254 9.77 -4.59 -13.05
CA ALA A 254 8.98 -3.45 -13.49
C ALA A 254 8.27 -3.76 -14.82
N PRO A 255 7.20 -3.02 -15.17
CA PRO A 255 6.56 -3.15 -16.47
C PRO A 255 7.52 -2.84 -17.62
N THR A 256 7.23 -3.41 -18.79
CA THR A 256 7.88 -3.06 -20.05
C THR A 256 7.50 -1.64 -20.47
N VAL A 257 8.50 -0.81 -20.78
CA VAL A 257 8.33 0.61 -21.22
C VAL A 257 8.83 0.85 -22.65
N THR A 258 8.88 -0.23 -23.43
CA THR A 258 9.24 -0.26 -24.86
C THR A 258 8.22 -1.14 -25.60
N SER A 259 8.50 -1.56 -26.83
CA SER A 259 7.63 -2.49 -27.55
C SER A 259 7.51 -3.86 -26.89
N LYS A 260 8.60 -4.36 -26.28
CA LYS A 260 8.70 -5.63 -25.55
C LYS A 260 9.94 -5.64 -24.65
N SER A 261 9.91 -6.42 -23.58
CA SER A 261 11.09 -6.81 -22.82
C SER A 261 11.66 -8.13 -23.36
N THR A 262 12.99 -8.27 -23.39
CA THR A 262 13.63 -9.55 -23.77
C THR A 262 14.28 -10.19 -22.56
N VAL A 263 13.95 -11.46 -22.32
CA VAL A 263 14.47 -12.33 -21.25
C VAL A 263 15.56 -13.22 -21.81
N TYR A 264 16.74 -13.15 -21.21
CA TYR A 264 17.89 -14.01 -21.47
C TYR A 264 18.08 -14.92 -20.25
N VAL A 265 18.29 -16.23 -20.49
CA VAL A 265 18.58 -17.21 -19.43
C VAL A 265 19.82 -18.00 -19.84
N ARG A 266 20.72 -18.26 -18.89
CA ARG A 266 21.89 -19.11 -19.06
C ARG A 266 22.03 -20.04 -17.87
N PHE A 267 22.43 -21.27 -18.13
CA PHE A 267 22.61 -22.34 -17.16
C PHE A 267 24.07 -22.77 -17.09
N PHE A 268 24.58 -23.07 -15.89
CA PHE A 268 26.00 -23.31 -15.64
C PHE A 268 26.22 -24.48 -14.66
N ASP A 269 27.34 -25.17 -14.88
CA ASP A 269 27.91 -26.25 -14.06
C ASP A 269 28.89 -25.77 -12.98
N SER A 270 29.17 -24.46 -12.94
CA SER A 270 30.12 -23.83 -12.02
C SER A 270 29.58 -22.52 -11.42
N PRO A 271 29.91 -22.21 -10.15
CA PRO A 271 29.48 -20.98 -9.48
C PRO A 271 30.12 -19.71 -10.06
N GLU A 272 31.25 -19.83 -10.78
CA GLU A 272 31.90 -18.71 -11.46
C GLU A 272 31.12 -18.24 -12.70
N MET A 273 30.21 -19.07 -13.23
CA MET A 273 29.30 -18.75 -14.35
C MET A 273 30.00 -18.08 -15.54
N GLN A 274 31.15 -18.62 -15.96
CA GLN A 274 31.99 -18.08 -17.04
C GLN A 274 31.54 -18.52 -18.43
N ALA A 275 31.20 -19.79 -18.60
CA ALA A 275 30.73 -20.38 -19.86
C ALA A 275 29.45 -21.18 -19.57
N PRO A 276 28.34 -20.93 -20.28
CA PRO A 276 27.10 -21.65 -20.04
C PRO A 276 27.19 -23.09 -20.56
N THR A 277 26.71 -24.03 -19.75
CA THR A 277 26.50 -25.44 -20.12
C THR A 277 25.29 -25.56 -21.05
N ALA A 278 24.27 -24.72 -20.84
CA ALA A 278 23.09 -24.63 -21.69
C ALA A 278 22.58 -23.18 -21.77
N GLU A 279 22.22 -22.72 -22.97
CA GLU A 279 21.73 -21.36 -23.24
C GLU A 279 20.51 -21.45 -24.18
N PRO A 280 19.27 -21.31 -23.67
CA PRO A 280 18.08 -21.18 -24.52
C PRO A 280 18.08 -19.86 -25.31
N GLU A 281 17.36 -19.85 -26.43
CA GLU A 281 17.11 -18.63 -27.20
C GLU A 281 16.38 -17.56 -26.37
N PRO A 282 16.66 -16.26 -26.59
CA PRO A 282 16.01 -15.17 -25.85
C PRO A 282 14.50 -15.12 -26.08
N VAL A 283 13.75 -14.79 -25.03
CA VAL A 283 12.28 -14.74 -25.07
C VAL A 283 11.78 -13.32 -24.92
N ASP A 284 11.10 -12.84 -25.96
CA ASP A 284 10.37 -11.59 -25.96
C ASP A 284 9.05 -11.72 -25.17
N VAL A 285 8.85 -10.85 -24.18
CA VAL A 285 7.66 -10.82 -23.32
C VAL A 285 7.14 -9.39 -23.10
N GLN A 286 5.89 -9.29 -22.66
CA GLN A 286 5.34 -8.08 -22.08
C GLN A 286 5.32 -8.27 -20.56
N MET A 287 6.10 -7.45 -19.83
CA MET A 287 6.03 -7.40 -18.37
C MET A 287 4.96 -6.39 -17.97
N ASN A 288 4.02 -6.81 -17.14
CA ASN A 288 2.92 -5.97 -16.66
C ASN A 288 2.94 -5.84 -15.13
N ARG A 289 2.40 -4.72 -14.66
CA ARG A 289 2.21 -4.42 -13.24
C ARG A 289 1.14 -5.32 -12.64
N ASN A 290 1.41 -5.91 -11.47
CA ASN A 290 0.51 -6.84 -10.77
C ASN A 290 0.08 -8.08 -11.61
N GLU A 291 0.94 -8.51 -12.53
CA GLU A 291 0.78 -9.76 -13.30
C GLU A 291 2.02 -10.66 -13.13
N ILE A 292 1.81 -11.97 -13.24
CA ILE A 292 2.87 -12.96 -13.36
C ILE A 292 3.07 -13.30 -14.84
N THR A 293 4.27 -13.06 -15.37
CA THR A 293 4.72 -13.59 -16.65
C THR A 293 5.37 -14.94 -16.38
N ALA A 294 4.86 -16.03 -16.97
CA ALA A 294 5.41 -17.37 -16.76
C ALA A 294 6.02 -17.94 -18.05
N ILE A 295 7.32 -18.25 -18.01
CA ILE A 295 8.08 -18.89 -19.10
C ILE A 295 8.54 -20.26 -18.64
N ARG A 296 8.39 -21.27 -19.50
CA ARG A 296 8.88 -22.63 -19.28
C ARG A 296 9.88 -23.02 -20.37
N TYR A 297 11.06 -23.46 -19.95
CA TYR A 297 12.11 -24.00 -20.80
C TYR A 297 12.19 -25.51 -20.56
N VAL A 298 11.97 -26.33 -21.59
CA VAL A 298 12.11 -27.79 -21.49
C VAL A 298 13.34 -28.21 -22.27
N TYR A 299 14.36 -28.70 -21.57
CA TYR A 299 15.59 -29.19 -22.20
C TYR A 299 15.37 -30.58 -22.80
N ASP A 300 15.85 -30.80 -24.03
CA ASP A 300 15.93 -32.12 -24.64
C ASP A 300 17.38 -32.63 -24.57
N PRO A 301 17.68 -33.65 -23.75
CA PRO A 301 19.03 -34.21 -23.63
C PRO A 301 19.49 -34.99 -24.87
N ALA A 302 18.60 -35.32 -25.81
CA ALA A 302 18.98 -35.98 -27.06
C ALA A 302 19.54 -35.02 -28.11
N THR A 303 19.05 -33.78 -28.16
CA THR A 303 19.48 -32.74 -29.10
C THR A 303 20.35 -31.64 -28.48
N GLY A 304 20.28 -31.46 -27.15
CA GLY A 304 20.91 -30.35 -26.43
C GLY A 304 20.17 -29.02 -26.57
N GLN A 305 18.89 -29.04 -26.97
CA GLN A 305 18.09 -27.86 -27.31
C GLN A 305 16.98 -27.62 -26.29
N PHE A 306 16.30 -26.47 -26.39
CA PHE A 306 15.15 -26.12 -25.55
C PHE A 306 13.88 -25.92 -26.37
N HIS A 307 12.78 -26.54 -25.94
CA HIS A 307 11.43 -26.12 -26.33
C HIS A 307 10.95 -25.06 -25.34
N ILE A 308 10.53 -23.90 -25.84
CA ILE A 308 10.26 -22.72 -25.00
C ILE A 308 8.78 -22.33 -25.10
N TYR A 309 8.15 -22.23 -23.93
CA TYR A 309 6.72 -21.95 -23.78
C TYR A 309 6.49 -20.68 -22.95
N LEU A 310 5.53 -19.86 -23.37
CA LEU A 310 4.98 -18.75 -22.59
C LEU A 310 3.55 -19.08 -22.19
N LEU A 311 3.17 -18.82 -20.94
CA LEU A 311 1.79 -19.01 -20.49
C LEU A 311 0.93 -17.82 -20.96
N VAL A 312 -0.07 -18.09 -21.79
CA VAL A 312 -1.02 -17.09 -22.32
C VAL A 312 -2.43 -17.66 -22.26
N ASP A 313 -3.37 -16.93 -21.66
CA ASP A 313 -4.78 -17.31 -21.52
C ASP A 313 -4.96 -18.76 -21.02
N ASP A 314 -4.48 -19.05 -19.80
CA ASP A 314 -4.52 -20.38 -19.17
C ASP A 314 -3.77 -21.51 -19.93
N SER A 315 -3.01 -21.20 -21.00
CA SER A 315 -2.44 -22.21 -21.88
C SER A 315 -0.99 -21.94 -22.28
N TRP A 316 -0.17 -22.98 -22.29
CA TRP A 316 1.21 -22.89 -22.79
C TRP A 316 1.22 -22.70 -24.31
N LYS A 317 1.74 -21.56 -24.77
CA LYS A 317 2.01 -21.28 -26.18
C LYS A 317 3.48 -21.51 -26.46
N VAL A 318 3.79 -22.24 -27.53
CA VAL A 318 5.17 -22.38 -27.98
C VAL A 318 5.64 -21.05 -28.56
N VAL A 319 6.73 -20.51 -28.03
CA VAL A 319 7.40 -19.30 -28.54
C VAL A 319 8.60 -19.67 -29.40
N HIS A 320 9.23 -20.81 -29.09
CA HIS A 320 10.32 -21.37 -29.87
C HIS A 320 10.18 -22.90 -29.92
N ASP A 321 10.08 -23.45 -31.12
CA ASP A 321 10.09 -24.90 -31.38
C ASP A 321 11.20 -25.18 -32.40
N MET A 322 12.27 -25.85 -31.97
CA MET A 322 13.29 -26.34 -32.90
C MET A 322 12.90 -27.72 -33.43
N GLY A 323 11.77 -27.75 -34.14
CA GLY A 323 11.39 -28.85 -35.00
C GLY A 323 12.30 -28.90 -36.23
N ILE A 324 13.07 -29.98 -36.36
CA ILE A 324 13.87 -30.29 -37.55
C ILE A 324 12.92 -30.49 -38.75
N GLU A 325 13.17 -29.81 -39.88
CA GLU A 325 12.61 -30.14 -41.21
C GLU A 325 13.30 -31.37 -41.84
#